data_AF-A0A7K4HG46-F1
#
_entry.id   AF-A0A7K4HG46-F1
#
_cell.length_a   1.000
_cell.length_b   1.000
_cell.length_c   1.000
_cell.angle_alpha   90.00
_cell.angle_beta   90.00
_cell.angle_gamma   90.00
#
_symmetry.space_group_name_H-M   'P 1'
#
loop_
_entity.id
_entity.type
_entity.pdbx_description
1 polymer ?
#
loop_
_entity_poly.entity_id
_entity_poly.type
_entity_poly.pdbx_seq_one_letter_code
_entity_poly.pdbx_strand_id
1 'polypeptide(L)'
;MAKKKFSEYSEEAEGTQDLILFRELSAKESKDSEAEPQQYVDQEDKIHLVYKLVPFGGNYLYSLLIMNESTAPITEVKIRIIIPEFFELCRSTPPTLTIESLQSEDESNGEVIGENQVKMEFELLNGNSQKQINLYLCPLSLEKKGKVRSFITFVNNADFIRAIDTDSINIELDPFSIERKIIPQSEIKRFLEKPWIKKANKSIGIGIDGIFDENYFFDQIVKSIQDNNFQLIHKNQSNKISWFCGTDLVSGNDILVIGQIVAGKIEWLAASSNPQLIISVLTNFVNIFTNEMIQLGHISSEDQVYSLECKYCGNTLPNFPVRGKTIECNRCNYEQVIWN
;
A
#
# COMPACT_ATOMS: atom_id res chain seq x y z
N MET A 1 46.66 19.94 67.83
CA MET A 1 47.44 21.14 68.19
C MET A 1 48.48 21.39 67.11
N ALA A 2 48.74 22.67 66.83
CA ALA A 2 49.74 23.24 65.91
C ALA A 2 49.36 23.36 64.41
N LYS A 3 49.18 24.63 64.02
CA LYS A 3 48.96 25.18 62.67
C LYS A 3 50.24 25.20 61.84
N LYS A 4 50.12 25.15 60.50
CA LYS A 4 50.87 25.95 59.50
C LYS A 4 50.16 25.77 58.13
N LYS A 5 49.50 26.80 57.60
CA LYS A 5 49.98 27.95 56.80
C LYS A 5 50.32 27.58 55.34
N PHE A 6 49.44 28.10 54.47
CA PHE A 6 49.54 28.32 53.04
C PHE A 6 50.78 29.10 52.59
N SER A 7 51.28 28.76 51.39
CA SER A 7 51.71 29.65 50.29
C SER A 7 51.88 28.72 49.06
N GLU A 8 51.44 29.02 47.84
CA GLU A 8 51.80 30.17 47.00
C GLU A 8 50.74 30.45 45.92
N TYR A 9 50.80 31.69 45.44
CA TYR A 9 50.10 32.29 44.31
C TYR A 9 50.54 31.72 42.96
N SER A 10 49.63 31.70 41.96
CA SER A 10 49.73 32.45 40.69
C SER A 10 48.62 31.96 39.74
N GLU A 11 47.68 32.86 39.42
CA GLU A 11 47.54 33.58 38.14
C GLU A 11 46.64 32.79 37.17
N GLU A 12 45.35 33.15 37.13
CA GLU A 12 44.76 34.11 36.17
C GLU A 12 44.55 33.49 34.79
N ALA A 13 43.28 33.26 34.42
CA ALA A 13 42.65 34.01 33.33
C ALA A 13 41.18 33.60 33.15
N GLU A 14 40.33 34.59 33.35
CA GLU A 14 39.16 34.93 32.52
C GLU A 14 38.04 33.91 32.29
N GLY A 15 36.92 34.19 32.95
CA GLY A 15 35.75 34.69 32.24
C GLY A 15 34.87 33.63 31.59
N THR A 16 33.88 33.16 32.33
CA THR A 16 32.63 32.68 31.71
C THR A 16 31.44 33.08 32.57
N GLN A 17 30.42 33.53 31.87
CA GLN A 17 29.21 34.17 32.36
C GLN A 17 28.43 33.29 33.34
N ASP A 18 27.75 33.95 34.28
CA ASP A 18 26.84 33.37 35.27
C ASP A 18 25.90 32.32 34.66
N LEU A 19 26.18 31.05 34.92
CA LEU A 19 25.20 29.97 34.79
C LEU A 19 24.40 29.90 36.08
N ILE A 20 23.12 30.27 35.98
CA ILE A 20 22.12 30.11 37.03
C ILE A 20 21.98 28.63 37.34
N LEU A 21 22.57 28.19 38.45
CA LEU A 21 22.35 26.88 39.05
C LEU A 21 20.93 26.84 39.63
N PHE A 22 20.01 26.22 38.88
CA PHE A 22 18.77 25.76 39.47
C PHE A 22 19.11 24.69 40.51
N ARG A 23 18.80 24.97 41.78
CA ARG A 23 18.81 23.96 42.85
C ARG A 23 17.81 22.88 42.47
N GLU A 24 18.30 21.71 42.10
CA GLU A 24 17.48 20.50 42.08
C GLU A 24 16.97 20.24 43.50
N LEU A 25 15.65 20.32 43.65
CA LEU A 25 14.94 19.74 44.77
C LEU A 25 15.29 18.25 44.77
N SER A 26 15.90 17.80 45.85
CA SER A 26 16.23 16.41 46.13
C SER A 26 15.05 15.48 45.82
N ALA A 27 15.04 14.94 44.61
CA ALA A 27 14.23 13.79 44.26
C ALA A 27 14.81 12.62 45.03
N LYS A 28 13.97 11.96 45.82
CA LYS A 28 14.29 10.66 46.42
C LYS A 28 14.79 9.77 45.28
N GLU A 29 16.00 9.24 45.43
CA GLU A 29 16.47 8.09 44.67
C GLU A 29 15.39 7.01 44.76
N SER A 30 14.54 6.93 43.73
CA SER A 30 13.85 5.70 43.40
C SER A 30 14.97 4.70 43.20
N LYS A 31 14.99 3.62 43.99
CA LYS A 31 15.84 2.48 43.72
C LYS A 31 15.71 2.17 42.23
N ASP A 32 16.76 2.44 41.47
CA ASP A 32 16.96 1.77 40.20
C ASP A 32 16.90 0.29 40.54
N SER A 33 15.81 -0.36 40.14
CA SER A 33 15.82 -1.80 40.06
C SER A 33 16.89 -2.10 39.02
N GLU A 34 18.06 -2.56 39.47
CA GLU A 34 18.97 -3.26 38.58
C GLU A 34 18.13 -4.30 37.85
N ALA A 35 17.97 -4.11 36.53
CA ALA A 35 17.29 -5.09 35.70
C ALA A 35 18.08 -6.39 35.89
N GLU A 36 17.42 -7.43 36.41
CA GLU A 36 18.05 -8.75 36.54
C GLU A 36 18.68 -9.10 35.18
N PRO A 37 19.95 -9.54 35.15
CA PRO A 37 20.61 -9.86 33.90
C PRO A 37 19.78 -10.91 33.18
N GLN A 38 19.15 -10.51 32.08
CA GLN A 38 18.35 -11.42 31.28
C GLN A 38 19.28 -12.57 30.86
N GLN A 39 18.85 -13.79 31.13
CA GLN A 39 19.59 -14.96 30.69
C GLN A 39 19.78 -14.85 29.18
N TYR A 40 21.02 -14.90 28.71
CA TYR A 40 21.33 -14.81 27.29
C TYR A 40 20.55 -15.89 26.53
N VAL A 41 19.76 -15.46 25.56
CA VAL A 41 19.08 -16.37 24.64
C VAL A 41 19.65 -16.11 23.26
N ASP A 42 20.27 -17.13 22.67
CA ASP A 42 20.61 -17.04 21.25
C ASP A 42 19.32 -17.03 20.44
N GLN A 43 19.09 -15.93 19.72
CA GLN A 43 17.90 -15.65 18.92
C GLN A 43 18.18 -15.76 17.41
N GLU A 44 19.41 -16.03 16.98
CA GLU A 44 19.81 -16.01 15.55
C GLU A 44 18.92 -16.92 14.70
N ASP A 45 18.71 -18.16 15.13
CA ASP A 45 17.88 -19.15 14.43
C ASP A 45 16.42 -19.21 14.94
N LYS A 46 15.98 -18.23 15.74
CA LYS A 46 14.64 -18.23 16.35
C LYS A 46 13.74 -17.10 15.86
N ILE A 47 14.28 -16.20 15.05
CA ILE A 47 13.51 -15.16 14.38
C ILE A 47 13.30 -15.57 12.93
N HIS A 48 12.06 -15.84 12.56
CA HIS A 48 11.71 -16.30 11.21
C HIS A 48 10.82 -15.30 10.48
N LEU A 49 11.10 -15.14 9.19
CA LEU A 49 10.31 -14.31 8.29
C LEU A 49 9.56 -15.18 7.30
N VAL A 50 8.23 -15.05 7.27
CA VAL A 50 7.40 -15.67 6.23
C VAL A 50 6.78 -14.55 5.42
N TYR A 51 7.05 -14.53 4.11
CA TYR A 51 6.61 -13.46 3.24
C TYR A 51 5.98 -14.01 1.96
N LYS A 52 5.02 -13.27 1.41
CA LYS A 52 4.36 -13.61 0.14
C LYS A 52 3.75 -12.38 -0.52
N LEU A 53 3.66 -12.43 -1.83
CA LEU A 53 2.95 -11.47 -2.66
C LEU A 53 1.87 -12.22 -3.45
N VAL A 54 0.60 -11.84 -3.25
CA VAL A 54 -0.52 -12.54 -3.89
C VAL A 54 -1.55 -11.56 -4.45
N PRO A 55 -2.23 -11.88 -5.56
CA PRO A 55 -3.39 -11.12 -6.02
C PRO A 55 -4.47 -11.01 -4.93
N PHE A 56 -5.00 -9.81 -4.72
CA PHE A 56 -6.04 -9.54 -3.75
C PHE A 56 -7.01 -8.48 -4.28
N GLY A 57 -8.20 -8.92 -4.73
CA GLY A 57 -9.14 -8.03 -5.39
C GLY A 57 -8.54 -7.46 -6.68
N GLY A 58 -8.56 -6.13 -6.82
CA GLY A 58 -7.96 -5.40 -7.95
C GLY A 58 -6.53 -4.91 -7.68
N ASN A 59 -5.89 -5.45 -6.63
CA ASN A 59 -4.59 -5.03 -6.10
C ASN A 59 -3.72 -6.26 -5.79
N TYR A 60 -2.49 -6.05 -5.32
CA TYR A 60 -1.66 -7.10 -4.72
C TYR A 60 -1.59 -6.93 -3.20
N LEU A 61 -1.53 -8.05 -2.48
CA LEU A 61 -1.26 -8.10 -1.05
C LEU A 61 0.15 -8.65 -0.84
N TYR A 62 1.06 -7.79 -0.37
CA TYR A 62 2.30 -8.23 0.23
C TYR A 62 2.09 -8.46 1.72
N SER A 63 2.44 -9.64 2.20
CA SER A 63 2.30 -10.01 3.61
C SER A 63 3.65 -10.45 4.15
N LEU A 64 4.06 -9.86 5.28
CA LEU A 64 5.29 -10.17 6.01
C LEU A 64 4.92 -10.56 7.44
N LEU A 65 5.19 -11.80 7.81
CA LEU A 65 5.02 -12.34 9.14
C LEU A 65 6.38 -12.50 9.79
N ILE A 66 6.55 -11.87 10.96
CA ILE A 66 7.76 -11.93 11.78
C ILE A 66 7.40 -12.80 12.98
N MET A 67 8.12 -13.89 13.15
CA MET A 67 7.90 -14.85 14.24
C MET A 67 9.11 -14.81 15.17
N ASN A 68 8.86 -14.57 16.46
CA ASN A 68 9.84 -14.73 17.51
C ASN A 68 9.53 -16.03 18.26
N GLU A 69 10.23 -17.10 17.91
CA GLU A 69 10.12 -18.42 18.55
C GLU A 69 11.02 -18.57 19.78
N SER A 70 11.74 -17.51 20.14
CA SER A 70 12.52 -17.48 21.37
C SER A 70 11.63 -17.10 22.56
N THR A 71 12.06 -17.47 23.77
CA THR A 71 11.40 -17.06 25.01
C THR A 71 11.66 -15.60 25.37
N ALA A 72 12.66 -14.97 24.75
CA ALA A 72 13.06 -13.59 25.04
C ALA A 72 12.41 -12.61 24.04
N PRO A 73 12.11 -11.37 24.44
CA PRO A 73 11.64 -10.36 23.50
C PRO A 73 12.77 -9.91 22.56
N ILE A 74 12.39 -9.23 21.47
CA ILE A 74 13.29 -8.36 20.70
C ILE A 74 12.75 -6.93 20.78
N THR A 75 13.67 -5.97 20.79
CA THR A 75 13.37 -4.53 20.86
C THR A 75 13.79 -3.82 19.58
N GLU A 76 13.25 -2.62 19.36
CA GLU A 76 13.65 -1.72 18.27
C GLU A 76 13.65 -2.37 16.88
N VAL A 77 12.51 -2.94 16.49
CA VAL A 77 12.37 -3.58 15.18
C VAL A 77 12.12 -2.53 14.12
N LYS A 78 13.04 -2.44 13.15
CA LYS A 78 12.97 -1.57 11.98
C LYS A 78 12.78 -2.42 10.74
N ILE A 79 11.81 -2.06 9.93
CA ILE A 79 11.48 -2.78 8.69
C ILE A 79 11.54 -1.81 7.54
N ARG A 80 12.25 -2.23 6.50
CA ARG A 80 12.31 -1.59 5.20
C ARG A 80 11.73 -2.56 4.18
N ILE A 81 10.70 -2.11 3.44
CA ILE A 81 10.15 -2.86 2.30
C ILE A 81 10.40 -2.03 1.06
N ILE A 82 11.10 -2.63 0.10
CA ILE A 82 11.34 -2.06 -1.23
C ILE A 82 10.24 -2.59 -2.16
N ILE A 83 9.56 -1.68 -2.84
CA ILE A 83 8.52 -1.98 -3.82
C ILE A 83 8.82 -1.25 -5.14
N PRO A 84 8.50 -1.84 -6.31
CA PRO A 84 8.72 -1.18 -7.60
C PRO A 84 7.94 0.13 -7.76
N GLU A 85 8.46 1.10 -8.53
CA GLU A 85 7.82 2.40 -8.82
C GLU A 85 6.40 2.30 -9.40
N PHE A 86 6.12 1.22 -10.14
CA PHE A 86 4.82 1.01 -10.77
C PHE A 86 3.75 0.53 -9.77
N PHE A 87 4.09 0.45 -8.48
CA PHE A 87 3.15 0.25 -7.39
C PHE A 87 3.05 1.47 -6.49
N GLU A 88 1.82 1.82 -6.16
CA GLU A 88 1.48 2.70 -5.05
C GLU A 88 1.01 1.89 -3.85
N LEU A 89 1.36 2.31 -2.63
CA LEU A 89 0.77 1.73 -1.42
C LEU A 89 -0.62 2.32 -1.18
N CYS A 90 -1.66 1.54 -1.45
CA CYS A 90 -3.05 1.96 -1.24
C CYS A 90 -3.48 1.89 0.23
N ARG A 91 -2.96 0.90 0.96
CA ARG A 91 -3.34 0.63 2.34
C ARG A 91 -2.29 -0.23 3.03
N SER A 92 -2.23 -0.14 4.36
CA SER A 92 -1.49 -1.06 5.19
C SER A 92 -2.29 -1.59 6.37
N THR A 93 -1.82 -2.70 6.94
CA THR A 93 -2.26 -3.19 8.26
C THR A 93 -1.03 -3.66 9.02
N PRO A 94 -0.72 -3.08 10.20
CA PRO A 94 -1.43 -1.96 10.86
C PRO A 94 -1.34 -0.63 10.07
N PRO A 95 -2.25 0.33 10.30
CA PRO A 95 -2.35 1.58 9.52
C PRO A 95 -1.28 2.64 9.85
N THR A 96 -0.32 2.33 10.73
CA THR A 96 0.65 3.28 11.29
C THR A 96 1.95 3.35 10.47
N LEU A 97 1.88 3.44 9.14
CA LEU A 97 3.06 3.38 8.28
C LEU A 97 3.36 4.73 7.60
N THR A 98 4.65 5.05 7.49
CA THR A 98 5.16 6.19 6.73
C THR A 98 5.82 5.69 5.44
N ILE A 99 5.46 6.26 4.29
CA ILE A 99 6.07 5.95 2.99
C ILE A 99 7.07 7.04 2.66
N GLU A 100 8.25 6.65 2.18
CA GLU A 100 9.24 7.55 1.62
C GLU A 100 9.56 7.08 0.19
N SER A 101 9.35 7.92 -0.81
CA SER A 101 9.85 7.65 -2.16
C SER A 101 11.37 7.85 -2.20
N LEU A 102 12.10 6.92 -2.80
CA LEU A 102 13.51 7.09 -3.08
C LEU A 102 13.71 7.09 -4.60
N GLN A 103 14.56 7.99 -5.08
CA GLN A 103 15.17 7.81 -6.39
C GLN A 103 16.48 7.08 -6.15
N SER A 104 16.53 5.79 -6.44
CA SER A 104 17.77 5.01 -6.40
C SER A 104 18.46 5.12 -7.76
N GLU A 105 19.62 5.78 -7.80
CA GLU A 105 20.57 5.67 -8.90
C GLU A 105 21.33 4.34 -8.74
N ASP A 106 20.86 3.26 -9.37
CA ASP A 106 21.65 2.02 -9.45
C ASP A 106 22.62 2.10 -10.64
N GLU A 107 23.88 2.50 -10.36
CA GLU A 107 24.97 2.68 -11.35
C GLU A 107 25.46 1.37 -12.00
N SER A 108 24.88 0.21 -11.69
CA SER A 108 25.51 -1.08 -12.04
C SER A 108 25.02 -1.72 -13.34
N ASN A 109 23.89 -1.31 -13.94
CA ASN A 109 23.38 -1.91 -15.18
C ASN A 109 22.70 -0.98 -16.19
N GLY A 110 22.69 0.35 -15.98
CA GLY A 110 22.10 1.29 -16.94
C GLY A 110 20.56 1.25 -17.06
N GLU A 111 19.89 0.41 -16.28
CA GLU A 111 18.44 0.45 -16.08
C GLU A 111 18.14 1.15 -14.74
N VAL A 112 17.67 2.39 -14.82
CA VAL A 112 17.09 3.09 -13.67
C VAL A 112 15.71 2.47 -13.46
N ILE A 113 15.59 1.55 -12.50
CA ILE A 113 14.28 1.11 -11.99
C ILE A 113 14.03 1.98 -10.76
N GLY A 114 13.11 2.94 -10.84
CA GLY A 114 12.69 3.70 -9.66
C GLY A 114 12.12 2.74 -8.61
N GLU A 115 12.52 2.91 -7.35
CA GLU A 115 12.07 2.06 -6.24
C GLU A 115 11.42 2.92 -5.14
N ASN A 116 10.20 2.54 -4.75
CA ASN A 116 9.52 3.15 -3.61
C ASN A 116 9.89 2.38 -2.33
N GLN A 117 9.99 3.08 -1.19
CA GLN A 117 10.30 2.47 0.10
C GLN A 117 9.20 2.69 1.13
N VAL A 118 8.83 1.62 1.83
CA VAL A 118 8.01 1.69 3.04
C VAL A 118 8.92 1.44 4.25
N LYS A 119 8.89 2.36 5.22
CA LYS A 119 9.64 2.25 6.48
C LYS A 119 8.67 2.10 7.65
N MET A 120 9.02 1.21 8.58
CA MET A 120 8.21 0.94 9.76
C MET A 120 9.12 0.67 10.96
N GLU A 121 8.75 1.18 12.12
CA GLU A 121 9.46 0.92 13.37
C GLU A 121 8.47 0.52 14.46
N PHE A 122 8.84 -0.43 15.32
CA PHE A 122 8.10 -0.74 16.53
C PHE A 122 9.02 -1.22 17.66
N GLU A 123 8.61 -0.90 18.88
CA GLU A 123 9.48 -1.00 20.05
C GLU A 123 9.64 -2.42 20.60
N LEU A 124 8.61 -3.26 20.52
CA LEU A 124 8.63 -4.57 21.19
C LEU A 124 7.94 -5.67 20.38
N LEU A 125 8.62 -6.82 20.25
CA LEU A 125 8.02 -8.10 19.88
C LEU A 125 8.36 -9.12 20.98
N ASN A 126 7.32 -9.56 21.71
CA ASN A 126 7.47 -10.47 22.83
C ASN A 126 8.04 -11.83 22.42
N GLY A 127 8.59 -12.57 23.38
CA GLY A 127 8.94 -13.98 23.17
C GLY A 127 7.71 -14.82 22.84
N ASN A 128 7.91 -15.86 22.02
CA ASN A 128 6.87 -16.76 21.53
C ASN A 128 5.67 -16.00 20.91
N SER A 129 5.95 -14.96 20.14
CA SER A 129 4.93 -14.11 19.54
C SER A 129 5.18 -13.89 18.06
N GLN A 130 4.16 -13.38 17.37
CA GLN A 130 4.23 -13.08 15.95
C GLN A 130 3.60 -11.73 15.64
N LYS A 131 4.11 -11.09 14.60
CA LYS A 131 3.55 -9.84 14.07
C LYS A 131 3.44 -9.90 12.57
N GLN A 132 2.26 -9.62 12.06
CA GLN A 132 1.98 -9.61 10.63
C GLN A 132 1.80 -8.18 10.14
N ILE A 133 2.43 -7.90 9.00
CA ILE A 133 2.30 -6.66 8.27
C ILE A 133 1.74 -6.99 6.90
N ASN A 134 0.74 -6.23 6.49
CA ASN A 134 0.10 -6.36 5.19
C ASN A 134 0.19 -5.02 4.46
N LEU A 135 0.77 -5.03 3.26
CA LEU A 135 0.78 -3.91 2.34
C LEU A 135 -0.10 -4.23 1.14
N TYR A 136 -1.03 -3.34 0.83
CA TYR A 136 -1.90 -3.46 -0.34
C TYR A 136 -1.34 -2.55 -1.44
N LEU A 137 -0.77 -3.16 -2.46
CA LEU A 137 -0.07 -2.49 -3.55
C LEU A 137 -1.00 -2.34 -4.75
N CYS A 138 -1.24 -1.10 -5.16
CA CYS A 138 -2.05 -0.73 -6.31
C CYS A 138 -1.16 -0.53 -7.54
N PRO A 139 -1.37 -1.29 -8.61
CA PRO A 139 -0.57 -1.12 -9.80
C PRO A 139 -0.97 0.12 -10.58
N LEU A 140 0.04 0.89 -10.98
CA LEU A 140 -0.05 2.14 -11.73
C LEU A 140 0.17 1.94 -13.23
N SER A 141 0.89 0.89 -13.65
CA SER A 141 1.16 0.62 -15.07
C SER A 141 1.31 -0.88 -15.34
N LEU A 142 1.11 -1.25 -16.60
CA LEU A 142 1.37 -2.60 -17.12
C LEU A 142 2.74 -2.65 -17.81
N GLU A 143 3.18 -3.85 -18.20
CA GLU A 143 4.43 -4.09 -18.94
C GLU A 143 5.69 -3.72 -18.15
N LYS A 144 5.57 -3.70 -16.82
CA LYS A 144 6.67 -3.44 -15.90
C LYS A 144 7.01 -4.70 -15.11
N LYS A 145 8.31 -4.90 -14.91
CA LYS A 145 8.87 -5.94 -14.05
C LYS A 145 9.54 -5.27 -12.86
N GLY A 146 9.50 -5.93 -11.72
CA GLY A 146 10.16 -5.44 -10.53
C GLY A 146 10.30 -6.52 -9.47
N LYS A 147 10.88 -6.12 -8.35
CA LYS A 147 11.11 -7.01 -7.20
C LYS A 147 10.56 -6.38 -5.94
N VAL A 148 9.94 -7.20 -5.11
CA VAL A 148 9.59 -6.82 -3.73
C VAL A 148 10.55 -7.52 -2.78
N ARG A 149 11.16 -6.77 -1.87
CA ARG A 149 12.13 -7.27 -0.88
C ARG A 149 11.94 -6.58 0.46
N SER A 150 12.18 -7.29 1.55
CA SER A 150 12.09 -6.77 2.92
C SER A 150 13.39 -6.99 3.68
N PHE A 151 13.75 -5.97 4.46
CA PHE A 151 14.90 -5.96 5.36
C PHE A 151 14.37 -5.66 6.76
N ILE A 152 14.81 -6.45 7.73
CA ILE A 152 14.44 -6.26 9.13
C ILE A 152 15.70 -6.13 9.96
N THR A 153 15.81 -5.03 10.69
CA THR A 153 16.83 -4.82 11.70
C THR A 153 16.17 -4.84 13.07
N PHE A 154 16.77 -5.50 14.06
CA PHE A 154 16.24 -5.53 15.42
C PHE A 154 17.36 -5.63 16.45
N VAL A 155 17.06 -5.26 17.70
CA VAL A 155 17.94 -5.45 18.85
C VAL A 155 17.48 -6.70 19.60
N ASN A 156 18.41 -7.63 19.80
CA ASN A 156 18.15 -8.88 20.52
C ASN A 156 18.18 -8.66 22.04
N ASN A 157 17.86 -9.68 22.83
CA ASN A 157 17.82 -9.58 24.30
C ASN A 157 19.19 -9.43 24.98
N ALA A 158 20.26 -9.37 24.19
CA ALA A 158 21.65 -9.18 24.62
C ALA A 158 22.24 -7.89 24.01
N ASP A 159 21.38 -6.95 23.61
CA ASP A 159 21.70 -5.64 23.05
C ASP A 159 22.54 -5.68 21.76
N PHE A 160 22.52 -6.78 21.03
CA PHE A 160 23.12 -6.87 19.70
C PHE A 160 22.11 -6.52 18.61
N ILE A 161 22.57 -5.69 17.67
CA ILE A 161 21.85 -5.44 16.43
C ILE A 161 21.97 -6.67 15.52
N ARG A 162 20.85 -7.09 14.96
CA ARG A 162 20.73 -8.16 13.96
C ARG A 162 19.98 -7.66 12.75
N ALA A 163 20.30 -8.21 11.59
CA ALA A 163 19.64 -7.90 10.33
C ALA A 163 19.27 -9.20 9.61
N ILE A 164 18.03 -9.29 9.13
CA ILE A 164 17.52 -10.40 8.33
C ILE A 164 16.92 -9.82 7.05
N ASP A 165 17.21 -10.49 5.94
CA ASP A 165 16.76 -10.12 4.62
C ASP A 165 15.93 -11.25 4.01
N THR A 166 14.90 -10.90 3.27
CA THR A 166 14.07 -11.85 2.52
C THR A 166 14.63 -12.05 1.11
N ASP A 167 14.43 -13.22 0.50
CA ASP A 167 14.64 -13.34 -0.94
C ASP A 167 13.69 -12.41 -1.70
N SER A 168 14.13 -11.95 -2.87
CA SER A 168 13.32 -11.09 -3.71
C SER A 168 12.16 -11.86 -4.35
N ILE A 169 10.95 -11.33 -4.26
CA ILE A 169 9.81 -11.80 -5.05
C ILE A 169 9.77 -11.00 -6.36
N ASN A 170 10.00 -11.68 -7.49
CA ASN A 170 9.78 -11.09 -8.81
C ASN A 170 8.28 -10.90 -9.06
N ILE A 171 7.91 -9.74 -9.57
CA ILE A 171 6.55 -9.44 -10.01
C ILE A 171 6.58 -8.82 -11.41
N GLU A 172 5.64 -9.27 -12.23
CA GLU A 172 5.42 -8.80 -13.58
C GLU A 172 3.91 -8.58 -13.76
N LEU A 173 3.57 -7.45 -14.36
CA LEU A 173 2.20 -7.12 -14.76
C LEU A 173 2.09 -7.24 -16.26
N ASP A 174 1.68 -8.42 -16.69
CA ASP A 174 1.59 -8.72 -18.11
C ASP A 174 0.45 -7.92 -18.77
N PRO A 175 0.66 -7.46 -20.02
CA PRO A 175 -0.42 -6.98 -20.85
C PRO A 175 -1.37 -8.13 -21.18
N PHE A 176 -2.61 -7.79 -21.48
CA PHE A 176 -3.62 -8.76 -21.90
C PHE A 176 -4.01 -8.52 -23.36
N SER A 177 -4.55 -9.54 -24.01
CA SER A 177 -5.02 -9.42 -25.39
C SER A 177 -6.36 -10.12 -25.51
N ILE A 178 -7.42 -9.38 -25.83
CA ILE A 178 -8.78 -9.92 -25.80
C ILE A 178 -9.24 -10.35 -27.17
N GLU A 179 -9.72 -11.57 -27.25
CA GLU A 179 -10.62 -12.03 -28.30
C GLU A 179 -12.08 -11.83 -27.88
N ARG A 180 -12.89 -11.30 -28.79
CA ARG A 180 -14.33 -11.06 -28.56
C ARG A 180 -15.04 -12.37 -28.27
N LYS A 181 -15.77 -12.42 -27.15
CA LYS A 181 -16.60 -13.57 -26.80
C LYS A 181 -18.04 -13.18 -26.59
N ILE A 182 -18.94 -13.82 -27.33
CA ILE A 182 -20.38 -13.71 -27.11
C ILE A 182 -20.75 -14.73 -26.04
N ILE A 183 -21.33 -14.26 -24.94
CA ILE A 183 -21.95 -15.10 -23.91
C ILE A 183 -23.43 -14.72 -23.79
N PRO A 184 -24.36 -15.70 -23.82
CA PRO A 184 -25.77 -15.41 -23.58
C PRO A 184 -25.97 -14.82 -22.19
N GLN A 185 -26.87 -13.85 -22.05
CA GLN A 185 -27.15 -13.20 -20.76
C GLN A 185 -27.57 -14.21 -19.67
N SER A 186 -28.27 -15.28 -20.06
CA SER A 186 -28.65 -16.38 -19.17
C SER A 186 -27.46 -17.13 -18.55
N GLU A 187 -26.30 -17.14 -19.22
CA GLU A 187 -25.11 -17.84 -18.75
C GLU A 187 -24.23 -16.99 -17.84
N ILE A 188 -24.38 -15.66 -17.85
CA ILE A 188 -23.57 -14.74 -17.04
C ILE A 188 -23.70 -15.06 -15.56
N LYS A 189 -24.92 -15.27 -15.07
CA LYS A 189 -25.17 -15.63 -13.66
C LYS A 189 -24.43 -16.92 -13.30
N ARG A 190 -24.55 -17.94 -14.14
CA ARG A 190 -23.85 -19.23 -13.97
C ARG A 190 -22.33 -19.07 -13.99
N PHE A 191 -21.80 -18.20 -14.84
CA PHE A 191 -20.37 -17.88 -14.86
C PHE A 191 -19.93 -17.25 -13.54
N LEU A 192 -20.64 -16.22 -13.06
CA LEU A 192 -20.30 -15.49 -11.85
C LEU A 192 -20.48 -16.28 -10.54
N GLU A 193 -21.25 -17.36 -10.54
CA GLU A 193 -21.49 -18.22 -9.37
C GLU A 193 -20.45 -19.33 -9.21
N LYS A 194 -19.57 -19.55 -10.19
CA LYS A 194 -18.50 -20.55 -10.10
C LYS A 194 -17.51 -20.21 -8.96
N PRO A 195 -17.17 -21.15 -8.05
CA PRO A 195 -16.33 -20.86 -6.88
C PRO A 195 -14.90 -20.37 -7.20
N TRP A 196 -14.38 -20.76 -8.35
CA TRP A 196 -13.04 -20.36 -8.81
C TRP A 196 -13.04 -19.01 -9.53
N ILE A 197 -14.20 -18.46 -9.90
CA ILE A 197 -14.28 -17.12 -10.48
C ILE A 197 -14.10 -16.09 -9.37
N LYS A 198 -13.03 -15.31 -9.48
CA LYS A 198 -12.76 -14.18 -8.61
C LYS A 198 -13.38 -12.93 -9.20
N LYS A 199 -13.67 -11.96 -8.33
CA LYS A 199 -14.31 -10.69 -8.68
C LYS A 199 -13.55 -9.58 -7.99
N ALA A 200 -13.38 -8.47 -8.69
CA ALA A 200 -12.85 -7.25 -8.12
C ALA A 200 -13.46 -6.06 -8.81
N ASN A 201 -13.26 -4.89 -8.21
CA ASN A 201 -13.65 -3.63 -8.79
C ASN A 201 -12.59 -2.57 -8.55
N LYS A 202 -12.54 -1.60 -9.45
CA LYS A 202 -11.89 -0.30 -9.25
C LYS A 202 -12.96 0.76 -9.36
N SER A 203 -12.91 1.72 -8.44
CA SER A 203 -13.90 2.78 -8.30
C SER A 203 -13.15 4.09 -8.14
N ILE A 204 -13.45 5.05 -9.01
CA ILE A 204 -12.77 6.35 -9.03
C ILE A 204 -13.78 7.49 -9.01
N GLY A 205 -13.35 8.62 -8.46
CA GLY A 205 -14.03 9.90 -8.57
C GLY A 205 -13.16 10.89 -9.35
N ILE A 206 -13.81 11.80 -10.07
CA ILE A 206 -13.14 12.83 -10.85
C ILE A 206 -13.30 14.17 -10.14
N GLY A 207 -12.21 14.65 -9.56
CA GLY A 207 -12.18 15.88 -8.80
C GLY A 207 -12.08 17.11 -9.68
N ILE A 208 -13.21 17.52 -10.24
CA ILE A 208 -13.36 18.73 -11.05
C ILE A 208 -14.30 19.72 -10.34
N ASP A 209 -14.01 21.02 -10.50
CA ASP A 209 -14.91 22.08 -9.99
C ASP A 209 -16.15 22.26 -10.90
N GLY A 210 -16.17 21.62 -12.07
CA GLY A 210 -17.26 21.64 -13.04
C GLY A 210 -18.34 20.58 -12.82
N ILE A 211 -19.31 20.52 -13.73
CA ILE A 211 -20.40 19.53 -13.70
C ILE A 211 -19.85 18.16 -14.11
N PHE A 212 -20.15 17.13 -13.31
CA PHE A 212 -19.88 15.74 -13.65
C PHE A 212 -20.93 15.22 -14.63
N ASP A 213 -20.61 15.22 -15.94
CA ASP A 213 -21.50 14.69 -16.97
C ASP A 213 -21.45 13.16 -17.02
N GLU A 214 -22.37 12.54 -16.29
CA GLU A 214 -22.49 11.08 -16.20
C GLU A 214 -22.74 10.40 -17.56
N ASN A 215 -23.38 11.05 -18.53
CA ASN A 215 -23.62 10.42 -19.82
C ASN A 215 -22.33 10.40 -20.65
N TYR A 216 -21.64 11.53 -20.67
CA TYR A 216 -20.35 11.64 -21.33
C TYR A 216 -19.36 10.60 -20.80
N PHE A 217 -19.14 10.56 -19.49
CA PHE A 217 -18.19 9.62 -18.90
C PHE A 217 -18.60 8.16 -19.12
N PHE A 218 -19.91 7.86 -19.09
CA PHE A 218 -20.39 6.51 -19.35
C PHE A 218 -20.12 6.07 -20.80
N ASP A 219 -20.30 6.96 -21.77
CA ASP A 219 -19.99 6.64 -23.16
C ASP A 219 -18.48 6.45 -23.39
N GLN A 220 -17.62 7.20 -22.68
CA GLN A 220 -16.17 6.97 -22.70
C GLN A 220 -15.80 5.60 -22.13
N ILE A 221 -16.35 5.21 -20.97
CA ILE A 221 -16.14 3.87 -20.40
C ILE A 221 -16.49 2.77 -21.42
N VAL A 222 -17.65 2.90 -22.07
CA VAL A 222 -18.11 1.93 -23.07
C VAL A 222 -17.14 1.85 -24.24
N LYS A 223 -16.73 3.00 -24.77
CA LYS A 223 -15.78 3.11 -25.87
C LYS A 223 -14.43 2.48 -25.50
N SER A 224 -13.82 2.87 -24.38
CA SER A 224 -12.50 2.35 -23.96
C SER A 224 -12.52 0.82 -23.80
N ILE A 225 -13.61 0.24 -23.31
CA ILE A 225 -13.74 -1.23 -23.19
C ILE A 225 -13.86 -1.89 -24.57
N GLN A 226 -14.63 -1.32 -25.50
CA GLN A 226 -14.80 -1.84 -26.86
C GLN A 226 -13.53 -1.73 -27.71
N ASP A 227 -12.77 -0.64 -27.54
CA ASP A 227 -11.48 -0.42 -28.20
C ASP A 227 -10.43 -1.45 -27.76
N ASN A 228 -10.61 -2.04 -26.57
CA ASN A 228 -9.83 -3.19 -26.07
C ASN A 228 -10.45 -4.55 -26.47
N ASN A 229 -11.21 -4.59 -27.56
CA ASN A 229 -11.80 -5.80 -28.16
C ASN A 229 -12.75 -6.61 -27.27
N PHE A 230 -13.29 -6.03 -26.21
CA PHE A 230 -14.36 -6.70 -25.47
C PHE A 230 -15.68 -6.65 -26.25
N GLN A 231 -16.43 -7.75 -26.22
CA GLN A 231 -17.75 -7.84 -26.83
C GLN A 231 -18.80 -7.28 -25.88
N LEU A 232 -19.57 -6.27 -26.32
CA LEU A 232 -20.73 -5.78 -25.59
C LEU A 232 -21.82 -6.86 -25.54
N ILE A 233 -22.30 -7.20 -24.34
CA ILE A 233 -23.39 -8.15 -24.10
C ILE A 233 -24.70 -7.41 -23.81
N HIS A 234 -24.64 -6.38 -22.97
CA HIS A 234 -25.81 -5.64 -22.51
C HIS A 234 -25.43 -4.19 -22.19
N LYS A 235 -26.26 -3.23 -22.63
CA LYS A 235 -26.13 -1.81 -22.28
C LYS A 235 -27.48 -1.31 -21.77
N ASN A 236 -27.49 -0.70 -20.59
CA ASN A 236 -28.64 0.02 -20.06
C ASN A 236 -28.23 1.48 -19.87
N GLN A 237 -28.71 2.35 -20.76
CA GLN A 237 -28.36 3.77 -20.76
C GLN A 237 -28.93 4.50 -19.54
N SER A 238 -30.14 4.15 -19.10
CA SER A 238 -30.81 4.84 -17.98
C SER A 238 -30.06 4.61 -16.67
N ASN A 239 -29.58 3.40 -16.45
CA ASN A 239 -28.82 3.04 -15.25
C ASN A 239 -27.31 3.18 -15.43
N LYS A 240 -26.85 3.66 -16.59
CA LYS A 240 -25.43 3.82 -16.96
C LYS A 240 -24.60 2.60 -16.59
N ILE A 241 -25.05 1.43 -17.05
CA ILE A 241 -24.37 0.15 -16.82
C ILE A 241 -24.23 -0.61 -18.14
N SER A 242 -23.05 -1.16 -18.38
CA SER A 242 -22.72 -1.92 -19.57
C SER A 242 -21.88 -3.15 -19.22
N TRP A 243 -22.18 -4.27 -19.87
CA TRP A 243 -21.61 -5.57 -19.59
C TRP A 243 -20.88 -6.06 -20.84
N PHE A 244 -19.67 -6.54 -20.65
CA PHE A 244 -18.81 -7.00 -21.72
C PHE A 244 -18.13 -8.32 -21.38
N CYS A 245 -17.79 -9.09 -22.40
CA CYS A 245 -17.03 -10.33 -22.23
C CYS A 245 -15.99 -10.50 -23.33
N GLY A 246 -14.92 -11.20 -22.97
CA GLY A 246 -13.86 -11.61 -23.86
C GLY A 246 -13.10 -12.79 -23.29
N THR A 247 -12.23 -13.36 -24.10
CA THR A 247 -11.24 -14.34 -23.67
C THR A 247 -9.87 -13.72 -23.84
N ASP A 248 -9.07 -13.74 -22.78
CA ASP A 248 -7.68 -13.33 -22.88
C ASP A 248 -6.88 -14.40 -23.62
N LEU A 249 -6.23 -14.01 -24.71
CA LEU A 249 -5.42 -14.85 -25.58
C LEU A 249 -4.13 -15.32 -24.90
N VAL A 250 -3.63 -14.57 -23.91
CA VAL A 250 -2.38 -14.91 -23.19
C VAL A 250 -2.62 -16.05 -22.21
N SER A 251 -3.61 -15.90 -21.33
CA SER A 251 -3.90 -16.87 -20.28
C SER A 251 -4.99 -17.89 -20.67
N GLY A 252 -5.71 -17.68 -21.76
CA GLY A 252 -6.84 -18.51 -22.18
C GLY A 252 -8.08 -18.38 -21.29
N ASN A 253 -8.10 -17.42 -20.36
CA ASN A 253 -9.19 -17.26 -19.39
C ASN A 253 -10.26 -16.31 -19.92
N ASP A 254 -11.52 -16.66 -19.68
CA ASP A 254 -12.63 -15.75 -19.89
C ASP A 254 -12.61 -14.64 -18.85
N ILE A 255 -13.00 -13.45 -19.28
CA ILE A 255 -13.20 -12.29 -18.42
C ILE A 255 -14.50 -11.57 -18.75
N LEU A 256 -15.27 -11.28 -17.70
CA LEU A 256 -16.45 -10.42 -17.75
C LEU A 256 -16.07 -9.08 -17.15
N VAL A 257 -16.42 -7.99 -17.84
CA VAL A 257 -16.23 -6.62 -17.37
C VAL A 257 -17.56 -5.90 -17.32
N ILE A 258 -17.80 -5.14 -16.27
CA ILE A 258 -18.94 -4.24 -16.14
C ILE A 258 -18.38 -2.83 -15.98
N GLY A 259 -18.75 -1.93 -16.89
CA GLY A 259 -18.49 -0.49 -16.76
C GLY A 259 -19.77 0.20 -16.32
N GLN A 260 -19.70 1.01 -15.26
CA GLN A 260 -20.87 1.75 -14.77
C GLN A 260 -20.55 3.12 -14.18
N ILE A 261 -21.57 3.98 -14.17
CA ILE A 261 -21.58 5.22 -13.37
C ILE A 261 -22.70 5.15 -12.36
N VAL A 262 -22.34 5.33 -11.09
CA VAL A 262 -23.28 5.20 -9.97
C VAL A 262 -22.89 6.20 -8.89
N ALA A 263 -23.83 6.97 -8.36
CA ALA A 263 -23.59 7.89 -7.24
C ALA A 263 -22.36 8.83 -7.42
N GLY A 264 -22.22 9.42 -8.62
CA GLY A 264 -21.15 10.37 -8.94
C GLY A 264 -19.74 9.76 -9.08
N LYS A 265 -19.64 8.42 -9.14
CA LYS A 265 -18.38 7.70 -9.32
C LYS A 265 -18.40 6.78 -10.52
N ILE A 266 -17.22 6.51 -11.03
CA ILE A 266 -16.95 5.63 -12.17
C ILE A 266 -16.45 4.30 -11.64
N GLU A 267 -17.05 3.20 -12.08
CA GLU A 267 -16.66 1.87 -11.62
C GLU A 267 -16.47 0.88 -12.76
N TRP A 268 -15.39 0.12 -12.66
CA TRP A 268 -15.18 -1.09 -13.41
C TRP A 268 -15.21 -2.28 -12.46
N LEU A 269 -16.02 -3.28 -12.79
CA LEU A 269 -16.02 -4.57 -12.12
C LEU A 269 -15.51 -5.61 -13.10
N ALA A 270 -14.62 -6.49 -12.67
CA ALA A 270 -14.09 -7.56 -13.49
C ALA A 270 -14.21 -8.91 -12.77
N ALA A 271 -14.48 -9.97 -13.55
CA ALA A 271 -14.59 -11.32 -13.05
C ALA A 271 -13.91 -12.33 -13.99
N SER A 272 -13.02 -13.16 -13.44
CA SER A 272 -12.28 -14.19 -14.17
C SER A 272 -11.78 -15.29 -13.21
N SER A 273 -11.41 -16.44 -13.76
CA SER A 273 -10.65 -17.48 -13.04
C SER A 273 -9.21 -17.08 -12.77
N ASN A 274 -8.67 -16.11 -13.51
CA ASN A 274 -7.31 -15.61 -13.35
C ASN A 274 -7.31 -14.24 -12.62
N PRO A 275 -6.89 -14.17 -11.34
CA PRO A 275 -6.84 -12.93 -10.59
C PRO A 275 -5.83 -11.90 -11.14
N GLN A 276 -4.73 -12.34 -11.76
CA GLN A 276 -3.76 -11.42 -12.36
C GLN A 276 -4.37 -10.69 -13.56
N LEU A 277 -5.10 -11.43 -14.41
CA LEU A 277 -5.85 -10.84 -15.53
C LEU A 277 -6.86 -9.79 -15.05
N ILE A 278 -7.55 -10.05 -13.94
CA ILE A 278 -8.48 -9.06 -13.34
C ILE A 278 -7.73 -7.77 -12.97
N ILE A 279 -6.57 -7.89 -12.33
CA ILE A 279 -5.76 -6.74 -11.93
C ILE A 279 -5.28 -5.98 -13.17
N SER A 280 -4.72 -6.66 -14.17
CA SER A 280 -4.23 -6.04 -15.40
C SER A 280 -5.34 -5.29 -16.13
N VAL A 281 -6.51 -5.90 -16.30
CA VAL A 281 -7.67 -5.27 -16.98
C VAL A 281 -8.16 -4.04 -16.24
N LEU A 282 -8.31 -4.12 -14.91
CA LEU A 282 -8.79 -2.99 -14.11
C LEU A 282 -7.80 -1.83 -14.09
N THR A 283 -6.50 -2.10 -13.93
CA THR A 283 -5.45 -1.07 -13.99
C THR A 283 -5.42 -0.41 -15.37
N ASN A 284 -5.48 -1.20 -16.44
CA ASN A 284 -5.48 -0.67 -17.80
C ASN A 284 -6.67 0.26 -18.06
N PHE A 285 -7.88 -0.11 -17.63
CA PHE A 285 -9.04 0.75 -17.88
C PHE A 285 -9.01 2.04 -17.10
N VAL A 286 -8.52 2.03 -15.85
CA VAL A 286 -8.29 3.28 -15.12
C VAL A 286 -7.28 4.14 -15.88
N ASN A 287 -6.16 3.59 -16.32
CA ASN A 287 -5.11 4.33 -17.02
C ASN A 287 -5.57 4.89 -18.37
N ILE A 288 -6.22 4.07 -19.20
CA ILE A 288 -6.77 4.51 -20.50
C ILE A 288 -7.76 5.63 -20.28
N PHE A 289 -8.69 5.46 -19.34
CA PHE A 289 -9.69 6.46 -19.05
C PHE A 289 -9.06 7.78 -18.58
N THR A 290 -8.15 7.73 -17.61
CA THR A 290 -7.43 8.90 -17.10
C THR A 290 -6.69 9.62 -18.22
N ASN A 291 -5.93 8.88 -19.04
CA ASN A 291 -5.18 9.45 -20.16
C ASN A 291 -6.09 10.10 -21.20
N GLU A 292 -7.20 9.45 -21.56
CA GLU A 292 -8.20 10.00 -22.48
C GLU A 292 -8.83 11.28 -21.92
N MET A 293 -9.15 11.32 -20.62
CA MET A 293 -9.72 12.52 -19.99
C MET A 293 -8.75 13.69 -19.93
N ILE A 294 -7.45 13.42 -19.76
CA ILE A 294 -6.38 14.44 -19.85
C ILE A 294 -6.26 14.94 -21.29
N GLN A 295 -6.17 14.03 -22.27
CA GLN A 295 -6.00 14.39 -23.68
C GLN A 295 -7.18 15.20 -24.22
N LEU A 296 -8.39 14.92 -23.76
CA LEU A 296 -9.61 15.64 -24.13
C LEU A 296 -9.80 16.94 -23.31
N GLY A 297 -8.92 17.22 -22.34
CA GLY A 297 -8.95 18.43 -21.52
C GLY A 297 -10.08 18.47 -20.49
N HIS A 298 -10.67 17.32 -20.14
CA HIS A 298 -11.68 17.22 -19.08
C HIS A 298 -11.07 17.26 -17.67
N ILE A 299 -9.84 16.74 -17.55
CA ILE A 299 -8.98 16.94 -16.38
C ILE A 299 -7.61 17.43 -16.84
N SER A 300 -6.87 18.04 -15.93
CA SER A 300 -5.57 18.67 -16.18
C SER A 300 -4.40 17.72 -15.89
N SER A 301 -4.58 16.81 -14.92
CA SER A 301 -3.57 15.83 -14.50
C SER A 301 -4.21 14.62 -13.84
N GLU A 302 -3.41 13.57 -13.62
CA GLU A 302 -3.80 12.36 -12.91
C GLU A 302 -4.20 12.63 -11.45
N ASP A 303 -3.69 13.69 -10.83
CA ASP A 303 -3.99 14.09 -9.44
C ASP A 303 -5.48 14.46 -9.21
N GLN A 304 -6.23 14.66 -10.30
CA GLN A 304 -7.67 14.88 -10.25
C GLN A 304 -8.48 13.57 -10.26
N VAL A 305 -7.83 12.41 -10.32
CA VAL A 305 -8.47 11.09 -10.27
C VAL A 305 -8.25 10.46 -8.90
N TYR A 306 -9.33 10.26 -8.16
CA TYR A 306 -9.27 9.78 -6.78
C TYR A 306 -9.80 8.36 -6.66
N SER A 307 -9.00 7.46 -6.08
CA SER A 307 -9.46 6.11 -5.70
C SER A 307 -10.52 6.17 -4.60
N LEU A 308 -11.63 5.45 -4.78
CA LEU A 308 -12.75 5.38 -3.83
C LEU A 308 -12.72 4.09 -3.00
N GLU A 309 -11.55 3.80 -2.45
CA GLU A 309 -11.32 2.70 -1.52
C GLU A 309 -11.22 3.23 -0.08
N CYS A 310 -11.87 2.55 0.87
CA CYS A 310 -11.70 2.85 2.28
C CYS A 310 -10.26 2.55 2.71
N LYS A 311 -9.53 3.56 3.20
CA LYS A 311 -8.14 3.46 3.65
C LYS A 311 -7.95 2.43 4.78
N TYR A 312 -9.00 2.14 5.54
CA TYR A 312 -8.95 1.16 6.62
C TYR A 312 -9.30 -0.26 6.16
N CYS A 313 -10.49 -0.49 5.61
CA CYS A 313 -10.97 -1.85 5.33
C CYS A 313 -10.92 -2.26 3.85
N GLY A 314 -10.55 -1.35 2.94
CA GLY A 314 -10.46 -1.62 1.51
C GLY A 314 -11.81 -1.72 0.79
N ASN A 315 -12.91 -1.40 1.47
CA ASN A 315 -14.23 -1.44 0.87
C ASN A 315 -14.46 -0.23 -0.02
N THR A 316 -15.12 -0.43 -1.16
CA THR A 316 -15.51 0.67 -2.04
C THR A 316 -16.48 1.62 -1.34
N LEU A 317 -16.22 2.91 -1.44
CA LEU A 317 -17.04 3.93 -0.81
C LEU A 317 -18.38 4.12 -1.54
N PRO A 318 -19.44 4.55 -0.84
CA PRO A 318 -20.79 4.55 -1.40
C PRO A 318 -21.00 5.59 -2.52
N ASN A 319 -20.30 6.73 -2.50
CA ASN A 319 -20.43 7.81 -3.47
C ASN A 319 -19.11 8.60 -3.59
N PHE A 320 -19.00 9.48 -4.58
CA PHE A 320 -17.92 10.47 -4.61
C PHE A 320 -18.34 11.73 -3.82
N PRO A 321 -17.64 12.08 -2.73
CA PRO A 321 -18.05 13.20 -1.88
C PRO A 321 -17.73 14.54 -2.54
N VAL A 322 -18.43 15.59 -2.08
CA VAL A 322 -18.06 16.99 -2.40
C VAL A 322 -16.67 17.29 -1.84
N ARG A 323 -15.92 18.16 -2.54
CA ARG A 323 -14.58 18.61 -2.12
C ARG A 323 -14.54 19.04 -0.65
N GLY A 324 -13.53 18.54 0.07
CA GLY A 324 -13.29 18.80 1.49
C GLY A 324 -14.30 18.15 2.45
N LYS A 325 -15.26 17.34 1.97
CA LYS A 325 -16.20 16.61 2.84
C LYS A 325 -15.69 15.22 3.20
N THR A 326 -16.01 14.80 4.41
CA THR A 326 -15.80 13.42 4.87
C THR A 326 -16.83 12.48 4.25
N ILE A 327 -16.42 11.23 4.05
CA ILE A 327 -17.27 10.13 3.66
C ILE A 327 -17.03 8.95 4.58
N GLU A 328 -18.13 8.31 5.01
CA GLU A 328 -18.11 7.15 5.89
C GLU A 328 -18.11 5.85 5.07
N CYS A 329 -17.23 4.92 5.45
CA CYS A 329 -17.23 3.58 4.89
C CYS A 329 -18.41 2.74 5.43
N ASN A 330 -19.35 2.37 4.56
CA ASN A 330 -20.51 1.53 4.90
C ASN A 330 -20.20 0.11 5.42
N ARG A 331 -18.93 -0.31 5.47
CA ARG A 331 -18.51 -1.63 5.99
C ARG A 331 -17.85 -1.55 7.37
N CYS A 332 -17.11 -0.48 7.64
CA CYS A 332 -16.30 -0.36 8.87
C CYS A 332 -16.50 0.96 9.62
N ASN A 333 -17.37 1.84 9.12
CA ASN A 333 -17.72 3.15 9.66
C ASN A 333 -16.52 4.10 9.82
N TYR A 334 -15.41 3.82 9.13
CA TYR A 334 -14.26 4.72 9.09
C TYR A 334 -14.59 5.94 8.21
N GLU A 335 -14.42 7.13 8.78
CA GLU A 335 -14.56 8.39 8.07
C GLU A 335 -13.23 8.82 7.46
N GLN A 336 -13.26 9.28 6.21
CA GLN A 336 -12.09 9.78 5.50
C GLN A 336 -12.44 10.93 4.56
N VAL A 337 -11.46 11.79 4.29
CA VAL A 337 -11.55 12.80 3.22
C VAL A 337 -10.83 12.28 1.99
N ILE A 338 -11.47 12.41 0.83
CA ILE A 338 -10.96 11.91 -0.46
C ILE A 338 -10.14 12.96 -1.18
N TRP A 339 -10.62 14.20 -1.21
CA TRP A 339 -10.01 15.30 -1.95
C TRP A 339 -10.30 16.62 -1.26
N ASN A 340 -9.31 17.52 -1.25
CA ASN A 340 -9.30 18.77 -0.49
C ASN A 340 -9.31 20.00 -1.36
#